data_AF-A0A7X0JSV0-F1
#
_entry.id   AF-A0A7X0JSV0-F1
#
_cell.length_a   1.000
_cell.length_b   1.000
_cell.length_c   1.000
_cell.angle_alpha   90.00
_cell.angle_beta   90.00
_cell.angle_gamma   90.00
#
_symmetry.space_group_name_H-M   'P 1'
#
loop_
_entity.id
_entity.type
_entity.pdbx_description
1 polymer ?
#
loop_
_entity_poly.entity_id
_entity_poly.type
_entity_poly.pdbx_seq_one_letter_code
_entity_poly.pdbx_strand_id
1 'polypeptide(L)'
;MAFILKLFKWLLLLIIVLAIAVAALLQFGPLSLGSVKAILNVLGVYSVEAPQQSLIAQRLKVPEGFSVGRYAEGLTKLRFIEFSRNGDLLGVLSRDGQLVRLKADKDGDGRHDGKEILMEGLKAPNDLEFYEDYLYIAESNAVGRVLYDHEKGQFAGEYEIIIPNLPDDGNHRSKSIRLHNGHLFLSIGSTCNVCEEADKRRATIMRFDVDGKNGEVYAAGLRNSVGLDIAPWDNELYATDNGRDLLGDDYPVCELNKIEEGQFYGWPYINGFGDLDPDFGAGQEDRQDISTSPVFGFPAHNAPLGIRFIRNARVPEAYTKTALVALHGSWNRSKADGYKVIAVHWQEDGTLRSEDFLSGFEKDEDIIGRPVDIAEGPDGCIYVSDDYAGSIYRVCYGESQNTLVDLNSEAVTDKSFEQLNTEEMRVALMMGESLYQEYPCATCHLLQGKGTQGGKSLDNLTARYTLDSLSDYFLHPNAPMPTYPFDEAQRRALAVYLLTAE
;
A
#
# COMPACT_ATOMS: atom_id res chain seq x y z
N MET A 1 -37.30 -29.69 -15.37
CA MET A 1 -36.08 -29.77 -16.22
C MET A 1 -35.08 -28.65 -15.93
N ALA A 2 -35.47 -27.37 -15.94
CA ALA A 2 -34.59 -26.24 -15.62
C ALA A 2 -33.96 -26.27 -14.20
N PHE A 3 -34.69 -26.74 -13.19
CA PHE A 3 -34.17 -26.89 -11.82
C PHE A 3 -33.04 -27.93 -11.73
N ILE A 4 -33.21 -29.07 -12.41
CA ILE A 4 -32.24 -30.16 -12.45
C ILE A 4 -30.96 -29.72 -13.18
N LEU A 5 -31.08 -28.97 -14.28
CA LEU A 5 -29.91 -28.40 -14.95
C LEU A 5 -29.16 -27.35 -14.10
N LYS A 6 -29.88 -26.51 -13.33
CA LYS A 6 -29.23 -25.58 -12.39
C LYS A 6 -28.49 -26.35 -11.28
N LEU A 7 -29.13 -27.36 -10.70
CA LEU A 7 -28.52 -28.21 -9.67
C LEU A 7 -27.27 -28.92 -10.19
N PHE A 8 -27.32 -29.45 -11.42
CA PHE A 8 -26.18 -30.11 -12.06
C PHE A 8 -25.01 -29.14 -12.32
N LYS A 9 -25.30 -27.90 -12.77
CA LYS A 9 -24.26 -26.86 -12.92
C LYS A 9 -23.61 -26.48 -11.59
N TRP A 10 -24.40 -26.36 -10.53
CA TRP A 10 -23.88 -26.11 -9.18
C TRP A 10 -23.02 -27.27 -8.67
N LEU A 11 -23.45 -28.51 -8.89
CA LEU A 11 -22.69 -29.69 -8.51
C LEU A 11 -21.36 -29.79 -9.28
N LEU A 12 -21.39 -29.51 -10.59
CA LEU A 12 -20.18 -29.50 -11.43
C LEU A 12 -19.20 -28.40 -10.98
N LEU A 13 -19.70 -27.19 -10.70
CA LEU A 13 -18.89 -26.09 -10.18
C LEU A 13 -18.24 -26.47 -8.84
N LEU A 14 -19.02 -27.07 -7.93
CA LEU A 14 -18.54 -27.53 -6.63
C LEU A 14 -17.44 -28.59 -6.78
N ILE A 15 -17.61 -29.56 -7.69
CA ILE A 15 -16.60 -30.59 -7.97
C ILE A 15 -15.32 -29.96 -8.54
N ILE A 16 -15.44 -28.99 -9.44
CA ILE A 16 -14.28 -28.27 -10.00
C ILE A 16 -13.55 -27.51 -8.89
N VAL A 17 -14.27 -26.79 -8.03
CA VAL A 17 -13.68 -26.07 -6.90
C VAL A 17 -12.99 -27.03 -5.93
N LEU A 18 -13.60 -28.17 -5.61
CA LEU A 18 -13.00 -29.21 -4.78
C LEU A 18 -11.76 -29.82 -5.42
N ALA A 19 -11.80 -30.11 -6.72
CA ALA A 19 -10.65 -30.66 -7.44
C ALA A 19 -9.48 -29.66 -7.46
N ILE A 20 -9.76 -28.37 -7.68
CA ILE A 20 -8.76 -27.30 -7.60
C ILE A 20 -8.21 -27.18 -6.17
N ALA A 21 -9.06 -27.22 -5.15
CA ALA A 21 -8.63 -27.14 -3.75
C ALA A 21 -7.75 -28.34 -3.36
N VAL A 22 -8.10 -29.56 -3.78
CA VAL A 22 -7.28 -30.77 -3.54
C VAL A 22 -5.97 -30.70 -4.31
N ALA A 23 -5.97 -30.27 -5.57
CA ALA A 23 -4.74 -30.08 -6.34
C ALA A 23 -3.82 -29.03 -5.71
N ALA A 24 -4.38 -27.92 -5.24
CA ALA A 24 -3.64 -26.89 -4.51
C ALA A 24 -3.07 -27.43 -3.19
N LEU A 25 -3.84 -28.20 -2.41
CA LEU A 25 -3.35 -28.85 -1.19
C LEU A 25 -2.23 -29.85 -1.44
N LEU A 26 -2.30 -30.61 -2.54
CA LEU A 26 -1.27 -31.58 -2.92
C LEU A 26 0.01 -30.90 -3.42
N GLN A 27 -0.11 -29.73 -4.07
CA GLN A 27 1.01 -29.03 -4.68
C GLN A 27 1.68 -28.02 -3.75
N PHE A 28 0.92 -27.33 -2.90
CA PHE A 28 1.38 -26.26 -2.02
C PHE A 28 1.40 -26.65 -0.54
N GLY A 29 0.90 -27.84 -0.19
CA GLY A 29 0.66 -28.22 1.20
C GLY A 29 -0.48 -27.41 1.84
N PRO A 30 -0.71 -27.58 3.16
CA PRO A 30 -1.67 -26.76 3.88
C PRO A 30 -1.15 -25.33 4.03
N LEU A 31 -1.81 -24.38 3.36
CA LEU A 31 -1.59 -22.96 3.60
C LEU A 31 -2.22 -22.55 4.93
N SER A 32 -1.59 -21.60 5.63
CA SER A 32 -2.19 -21.00 6.81
C SER A 32 -3.43 -20.16 6.45
N LEU A 33 -4.33 -19.94 7.41
CA LEU A 33 -5.51 -19.10 7.20
C LEU A 33 -5.14 -17.66 6.88
N GLY A 34 -4.06 -17.14 7.47
CA GLY A 34 -3.49 -15.83 7.15
C GLY A 34 -3.05 -15.76 5.69
N SER A 35 -2.29 -16.75 5.22
CA SER A 35 -1.86 -16.86 3.82
C SER A 35 -3.04 -16.93 2.85
N VAL A 36 -4.11 -17.67 3.18
CA VAL A 36 -5.33 -17.72 2.36
C VAL A 36 -6.00 -16.35 2.27
N LYS A 37 -6.15 -15.63 3.38
CA LYS A 37 -6.70 -14.26 3.38
C LYS A 37 -5.83 -13.28 2.58
N ALA A 38 -4.50 -13.41 2.69
CA ALA A 38 -3.56 -12.60 1.93
C ALA A 38 -3.72 -12.84 0.42
N ILE A 39 -3.82 -14.10 -0.02
CA ILE A 39 -4.07 -14.44 -1.43
C ILE A 39 -5.42 -13.87 -1.90
N LEU A 40 -6.50 -14.04 -1.13
CA LEU A 40 -7.82 -13.52 -1.48
C LEU A 40 -7.84 -11.99 -1.58
N ASN A 41 -7.04 -11.29 -0.76
CA ASN A 41 -6.89 -9.84 -0.84
C ASN A 41 -6.08 -9.39 -2.07
N VAL A 42 -5.06 -10.15 -2.47
CA VAL A 42 -4.37 -9.92 -3.74
C VAL A 42 -5.32 -10.10 -4.92
N LEU A 43 -6.19 -11.13 -4.89
CA LEU A 43 -7.18 -11.38 -5.93
C LEU A 43 -8.39 -10.43 -5.90
N GLY A 44 -8.44 -9.47 -4.95
CA GLY A 44 -9.53 -8.51 -4.83
C GLY A 44 -10.87 -9.10 -4.38
N VAL A 45 -10.86 -10.36 -3.92
CA VAL A 45 -12.04 -11.09 -3.40
C VAL A 45 -12.31 -10.74 -1.93
N TYR A 46 -11.28 -10.26 -1.22
CA TYR A 46 -11.33 -9.94 0.19
C TYR A 46 -10.69 -8.58 0.47
N SER A 47 -11.33 -7.77 1.31
CA SER A 47 -10.79 -6.51 1.83
C SER A 47 -10.82 -6.55 3.35
N VAL A 48 -9.81 -5.97 3.99
CA VAL A 48 -9.76 -5.83 5.43
C VAL A 48 -10.01 -4.37 5.77
N GLU A 49 -10.83 -4.15 6.79
CA GLU A 49 -11.05 -2.81 7.33
C GLU A 49 -9.79 -2.34 8.06
N ALA A 50 -9.53 -1.03 8.01
CA ALA A 50 -8.42 -0.44 8.74
C ALA A 50 -8.52 -0.78 10.24
N PRO A 51 -7.44 -1.27 10.88
CA PRO A 51 -7.48 -1.62 12.29
C PRO A 51 -7.74 -0.37 13.12
N GLN A 52 -8.64 -0.48 14.11
CA GLN A 52 -8.92 0.62 15.03
C GLN A 52 -7.66 1.03 15.82
N GLN A 53 -7.60 2.30 16.23
CA GLN A 53 -6.46 2.85 16.98
C GLN A 53 -6.17 2.09 18.28
N SER A 54 -7.22 1.58 18.95
CA SER A 54 -7.07 0.73 20.15
C SER A 54 -6.33 -0.58 19.86
N LEU A 55 -6.62 -1.21 18.72
CA LEU A 55 -5.94 -2.42 18.28
C LEU A 55 -4.50 -2.13 17.87
N ILE A 56 -4.26 -1.00 17.20
CA ILE A 56 -2.91 -0.51 16.86
C ILE A 56 -2.09 -0.34 18.14
N ALA A 57 -2.62 0.40 19.13
CA ALA A 57 -1.96 0.66 20.40
C ALA A 57 -1.67 -0.63 21.20
N GLN A 58 -2.55 -1.62 21.10
CA GLN A 58 -2.38 -2.91 21.79
C GLN A 58 -1.33 -3.80 21.12
N ARG A 59 -1.23 -3.72 19.79
CA ARG A 59 -0.61 -4.78 19.00
C ARG A 59 0.64 -4.34 18.27
N LEU A 60 0.66 -3.14 17.70
CA LEU A 60 1.86 -2.63 17.04
C LEU A 60 2.92 -2.27 18.08
N LYS A 61 4.16 -2.62 17.76
CA LYS A 61 5.31 -2.38 18.62
C LYS A 61 6.37 -1.62 17.85
N VAL A 62 6.97 -0.65 18.54
CA VAL A 62 8.09 0.15 18.07
C VAL A 62 9.21 0.16 19.11
N PRO A 63 10.47 0.43 18.73
CA PRO A 63 11.59 0.57 19.64
C PRO A 63 11.38 1.63 20.72
N GLU A 64 12.15 1.54 21.80
CA GLU A 64 12.07 2.48 22.91
C GLU A 64 12.28 3.93 22.44
N GLY A 65 11.42 4.83 22.94
CA GLY A 65 11.42 6.25 22.57
C GLY A 65 10.67 6.57 21.29
N PHE A 66 10.30 5.58 20.48
CA PHE A 66 9.34 5.76 19.39
C PHE A 66 7.91 5.61 19.87
N SER A 67 7.01 6.24 19.13
CA SER A 67 5.57 6.07 19.24
C SER A 67 4.98 5.77 17.87
N VAL A 68 3.83 5.08 17.82
CA VAL A 68 3.12 4.75 16.58
C VAL A 68 1.64 5.14 16.65
N GLY A 69 1.12 5.69 15.55
CA GLY A 69 -0.30 5.97 15.35
C GLY A 69 -0.72 5.83 13.88
N ARG A 70 -2.03 5.91 13.63
CA ARG A 70 -2.57 5.88 12.27
C ARG A 70 -2.75 7.30 11.74
N TYR A 71 -2.05 7.62 10.66
CA TYR A 71 -2.10 8.91 9.99
C TYR A 71 -3.30 9.03 9.04
N ALA A 72 -3.57 7.97 8.28
CA ALA A 72 -4.62 7.95 7.27
C ALA A 72 -5.28 6.57 7.14
N GLU A 73 -6.51 6.54 6.63
CA GLU A 73 -7.23 5.30 6.31
C GLU A 73 -8.17 5.49 5.10
N GLY A 74 -8.75 4.38 4.63
CA GLY A 74 -9.67 4.41 3.48
C GLY A 74 -8.93 4.68 2.17
N LEU A 75 -7.75 4.08 2.02
CA LEU A 75 -6.85 4.21 0.87
C LEU A 75 -6.68 2.84 0.21
N THR A 76 -7.66 2.43 -0.61
CA THR A 76 -7.69 1.09 -1.21
C THR A 76 -6.40 0.78 -1.97
N LYS A 77 -5.71 -0.30 -1.58
CA LYS A 77 -4.49 -0.75 -2.27
C LYS A 77 -3.45 0.36 -2.43
N LEU A 78 -3.27 1.16 -1.39
CA LEU A 78 -2.21 2.16 -1.29
C LEU A 78 -0.83 1.51 -1.41
N ARG A 79 -0.03 1.92 -2.37
CA ARG A 79 1.33 1.40 -2.57
C ARG A 79 2.35 2.42 -2.04
N PHE A 80 3.17 3.00 -2.92
CA PHE A 80 4.21 3.91 -2.51
C PHE A 80 3.65 5.29 -2.17
N ILE A 81 4.39 6.00 -1.32
CA ILE A 81 4.05 7.31 -0.79
C ILE A 81 5.26 8.23 -0.83
N GLU A 82 5.04 9.51 -1.11
CA GLU A 82 6.12 10.50 -1.20
C GLU A 82 5.63 11.86 -0.71
N PHE A 83 6.42 12.51 0.16
CA PHE A 83 6.11 13.86 0.63
C PHE A 83 6.52 14.90 -0.42
N SER A 84 5.64 15.86 -0.65
CA SER A 84 5.99 17.07 -1.39
C SER A 84 6.64 18.11 -0.47
N ARG A 85 7.35 19.09 -1.04
CA ARG A 85 8.04 20.14 -0.27
C ARG A 85 7.14 21.00 0.62
N ASN A 86 5.83 21.03 0.38
CA ASN A 86 4.86 21.75 1.24
C ASN A 86 4.31 20.90 2.40
N GLY A 87 4.73 19.65 2.53
CA GLY A 87 4.28 18.71 3.55
C GLY A 87 3.05 17.88 3.19
N ASP A 88 2.47 18.06 1.99
CA ASP A 88 1.43 17.15 1.49
C ASP A 88 2.05 15.76 1.25
N LEU A 89 1.34 14.71 1.65
CA LEU A 89 1.72 13.32 1.37
C LEU A 89 0.95 12.81 0.16
N LEU A 90 1.67 12.45 -0.89
CA LEU A 90 1.09 11.82 -2.08
C LEU A 90 1.19 10.31 -1.97
N GLY A 91 0.24 9.60 -2.56
CA GLY A 91 0.27 8.15 -2.65
C GLY A 91 -0.51 7.60 -3.84
N VAL A 92 -0.15 6.41 -4.31
CA VAL A 92 -0.84 5.77 -5.44
C VAL A 92 -1.74 4.64 -4.98
N LEU A 93 -3.00 4.70 -5.39
CA LEU A 93 -4.02 3.67 -5.14
C LEU A 93 -4.05 2.73 -6.35
N SER A 94 -3.25 1.66 -6.27
CA SER A 94 -2.93 0.84 -7.44
C SER A 94 -4.16 0.21 -8.10
N ARG A 95 -5.09 -0.29 -7.29
CA ARG A 95 -6.31 -0.93 -7.80
C ARG A 95 -7.25 0.07 -8.46
N ASP A 96 -7.34 1.27 -7.89
CA ASP A 96 -8.30 2.28 -8.34
C ASP A 96 -7.73 3.13 -9.48
N GLY A 97 -6.42 3.05 -9.74
CA GLY A 97 -5.77 3.81 -10.81
C GLY A 97 -5.70 5.30 -10.49
N GLN A 98 -5.49 5.64 -9.22
CA GLN A 98 -5.57 7.01 -8.72
C GLN A 98 -4.28 7.45 -8.03
N LEU A 99 -4.00 8.75 -8.12
CA LEU A 99 -3.04 9.46 -7.28
C LEU A 99 -3.83 10.28 -6.26
N VAL A 100 -3.62 9.99 -4.99
CA VAL A 100 -4.26 10.68 -3.86
C VAL A 100 -3.25 11.64 -3.20
N ARG A 101 -3.76 12.78 -2.76
CA ARG A 101 -3.07 13.74 -1.90
C ARG A 101 -3.72 13.77 -0.53
N LEU A 102 -2.90 13.65 0.49
CA LEU A 102 -3.23 13.96 1.87
C LEU A 102 -2.58 15.30 2.20
N LYS A 103 -3.40 16.28 2.61
CA LYS A 103 -2.92 17.62 2.92
C LYS A 103 -2.04 17.59 4.17
N ALA A 104 -1.00 18.43 4.17
CA ALA A 104 -0.12 18.58 5.31
C ALA A 104 -0.90 18.78 6.63
N ASP A 105 -0.41 18.19 7.70
CA ASP A 105 -0.87 18.37 9.07
C ASP A 105 -0.48 19.78 9.55
N LYS A 106 -1.42 20.75 9.54
CA LYS A 106 -1.10 22.13 9.94
C LYS A 106 -1.44 22.43 11.38
N ASP A 107 -2.34 21.67 11.98
CA ASP A 107 -2.72 21.84 13.38
C ASP A 107 -1.84 21.01 14.34
N GLY A 108 -1.03 20.10 13.80
CA GLY A 108 -0.05 19.30 14.53
C GLY A 108 -0.71 18.16 15.32
N ASP A 109 -1.88 17.70 14.90
CA ASP A 109 -2.62 16.62 15.56
C ASP A 109 -2.10 15.21 15.18
N GLY A 110 -1.17 15.12 14.23
CA GLY A 110 -0.61 13.86 13.74
C GLY A 110 -1.48 13.18 12.68
N ARG A 111 -2.41 13.91 12.02
CA ARG A 111 -3.28 13.46 10.93
C ARG A 111 -3.21 14.42 9.74
N HIS A 112 -3.74 14.00 8.60
CA HIS A 112 -3.83 14.89 7.44
C HIS A 112 -5.04 15.85 7.54
N ASP A 113 -4.88 17.10 7.13
CA ASP A 113 -5.97 18.11 7.14
C ASP A 113 -7.04 17.87 6.05
N GLY A 114 -6.81 16.93 5.14
CA GLY A 114 -7.77 16.60 4.10
C GLY A 114 -7.24 15.62 3.07
N LYS A 115 -8.16 15.02 2.31
CA LYS A 115 -7.86 14.05 1.26
C LYS A 115 -8.44 14.52 -0.08
N GLU A 116 -7.67 14.38 -1.15
CA GLU A 116 -8.08 14.77 -2.51
C GLU A 116 -7.52 13.79 -3.55
N ILE A 117 -8.30 13.45 -4.56
CA ILE A 117 -7.80 12.71 -5.72
C ILE A 117 -7.26 13.72 -6.73
N LEU A 118 -5.95 13.68 -6.99
CA LEU A 118 -5.28 14.58 -7.92
C LEU A 118 -5.36 14.07 -9.38
N MET A 119 -5.32 12.75 -9.56
CA MET A 119 -5.31 12.13 -10.88
C MET A 119 -6.04 10.79 -10.84
N GLU A 120 -6.73 10.47 -11.93
CA GLU A 120 -7.41 9.18 -12.16
C GLU A 120 -7.03 8.62 -13.53
N GLY A 121 -7.34 7.34 -13.75
CA GLY A 121 -7.12 6.69 -15.04
C GLY A 121 -5.70 6.14 -15.24
N LEU A 122 -4.89 6.12 -14.18
CA LEU A 122 -3.58 5.47 -14.17
C LEU A 122 -3.75 3.95 -14.23
N LYS A 123 -2.88 3.28 -14.99
CA LYS A 123 -2.89 1.83 -15.13
C LYS A 123 -2.06 1.17 -14.03
N ALA A 124 -2.73 0.72 -12.98
CA ALA A 124 -2.12 0.00 -11.86
C ALA A 124 -0.82 0.65 -11.34
N PRO A 125 -0.87 1.94 -10.95
CA PRO A 125 0.32 2.66 -10.48
C PRO A 125 0.87 1.99 -9.23
N ASN A 126 2.19 1.96 -9.09
CA ASN A 126 2.85 1.35 -7.94
C ASN A 126 3.79 2.32 -7.21
N ASP A 127 4.51 3.15 -7.95
CA ASP A 127 5.56 4.02 -7.42
C ASP A 127 5.41 5.47 -7.92
N LEU A 128 5.90 6.43 -7.14
CA LEU A 128 5.97 7.85 -7.44
C LEU A 128 7.18 8.50 -6.76
N GLU A 129 7.81 9.46 -7.45
CA GLU A 129 8.95 10.18 -6.88
C GLU A 129 9.02 11.61 -7.43
N PHE A 130 9.43 12.55 -6.59
CA PHE A 130 9.79 13.90 -7.02
C PHE A 130 11.24 13.96 -7.49
N TYR A 131 11.47 14.57 -8.65
CA TYR A 131 12.79 14.99 -9.10
C TYR A 131 12.70 16.39 -9.67
N GLU A 132 13.45 17.32 -9.07
CA GLU A 132 13.21 18.76 -9.25
C GLU A 132 11.72 19.07 -8.98
N ASP A 133 11.05 19.80 -9.89
CA ASP A 133 9.63 20.15 -9.77
C ASP A 133 8.71 19.17 -10.54
N TYR A 134 9.23 18.04 -11.02
CA TYR A 134 8.44 17.00 -11.67
C TYR A 134 8.08 15.87 -10.69
N LEU A 135 6.82 15.46 -10.70
CA LEU A 135 6.37 14.22 -10.11
C LEU A 135 6.37 13.12 -11.18
N TYR A 136 7.19 12.10 -10.99
CA TYR A 136 7.21 10.89 -11.81
C TYR A 136 6.26 9.85 -11.23
N ILE A 137 5.55 9.13 -12.10
CA ILE A 137 4.57 8.10 -11.71
C ILE A 137 4.86 6.85 -12.53
N ALA A 138 5.10 5.74 -11.83
CA ALA A 138 5.35 4.44 -12.42
C ALA A 138 4.05 3.62 -12.49
N GLU A 139 3.49 3.52 -13.69
CA GLU A 139 2.36 2.65 -14.04
C GLU A 139 2.86 1.26 -14.44
N SER A 140 1.95 0.28 -14.54
CA SER A 140 2.36 -1.09 -14.87
C SER A 140 3.02 -1.19 -16.25
N ASN A 141 2.59 -0.37 -17.21
CA ASN A 141 3.01 -0.38 -18.61
C ASN A 141 3.73 0.89 -19.09
N ALA A 142 3.92 1.88 -18.23
CA ALA A 142 4.54 3.15 -18.59
C ALA A 142 5.14 3.87 -17.39
N VAL A 143 6.02 4.83 -17.65
CA VAL A 143 6.36 5.90 -16.69
C VAL A 143 5.93 7.22 -17.32
N GLY A 144 5.18 8.00 -16.57
CA GLY A 144 4.88 9.38 -16.92
C GLY A 144 5.40 10.36 -15.88
N ARG A 145 5.34 11.64 -16.22
CA ARG A 145 5.65 12.73 -15.31
C ARG A 145 4.72 13.91 -15.51
N VAL A 146 4.57 14.73 -14.47
CA VAL A 146 3.80 15.98 -14.50
C VAL A 146 4.52 17.02 -13.67
N LEU A 147 4.51 18.28 -14.13
CA LEU A 147 5.06 19.39 -13.36
C LEU A 147 4.16 19.64 -12.14
N TYR A 148 4.74 19.81 -10.96
CA TYR A 148 4.03 19.97 -9.70
C TYR A 148 4.39 21.30 -9.04
N ASP A 149 3.38 22.15 -8.81
CA ASP A 149 3.54 23.38 -8.04
C ASP A 149 3.45 23.02 -6.56
N HIS A 150 4.61 22.91 -5.90
CA HIS A 150 4.66 22.59 -4.47
C HIS A 150 3.95 23.63 -3.60
N GLU A 151 3.99 24.92 -3.95
CA GLU A 151 3.37 25.96 -3.12
C GLU A 151 1.84 25.83 -3.10
N LYS A 152 1.25 25.49 -4.26
CA LYS A 152 -0.20 25.31 -4.40
C LYS A 152 -0.66 23.86 -4.15
N GLY A 153 0.25 22.91 -4.20
CA GLY A 153 -0.03 21.48 -4.13
C GLY A 153 -0.92 21.00 -5.28
N GLN A 154 -0.61 21.41 -6.51
CA GLN A 154 -1.38 21.06 -7.70
C GLN A 154 -0.48 20.88 -8.91
N PHE A 155 -0.98 20.27 -9.98
CA PHE A 155 -0.25 20.19 -11.23
C PHE A 155 -0.12 21.55 -11.92
N ALA A 156 1.03 21.78 -12.52
CA ALA A 156 1.38 22.98 -13.28
C ALA A 156 1.56 22.68 -14.79
N GLY A 157 1.01 21.57 -15.26
CA GLY A 157 1.06 21.13 -16.64
C GLY A 157 0.28 19.83 -16.87
N GLU A 158 0.39 19.29 -18.08
CA GLU A 158 -0.23 18.03 -18.45
C GLU A 158 0.64 16.83 -18.02
N TYR A 159 0.00 15.70 -17.76
CA TYR A 159 0.69 14.43 -17.54
C TYR A 159 1.24 13.89 -18.87
N GLU A 160 2.55 13.69 -18.94
CA GLU A 160 3.26 13.22 -20.12
C GLU A 160 3.79 11.81 -19.89
N ILE A 161 3.43 10.85 -20.75
CA ILE A 161 4.07 9.53 -20.78
C ILE A 161 5.44 9.65 -21.46
N ILE A 162 6.50 9.43 -20.69
CA ILE A 162 7.89 9.56 -21.15
C ILE A 162 8.53 8.22 -21.50
N ILE A 163 8.10 7.12 -20.85
CA ILE A 163 8.56 5.76 -21.14
C ILE A 163 7.33 4.88 -21.43
N PRO A 164 6.92 4.74 -22.70
CA PRO A 164 5.78 3.91 -23.08
C PRO A 164 6.15 2.43 -23.27
N ASN A 165 5.14 1.56 -23.38
CA ASN A 165 5.27 0.15 -23.80
C ASN A 165 6.18 -0.70 -22.91
N LEU A 166 6.18 -0.45 -21.59
CA LEU A 166 6.81 -1.35 -20.63
C LEU A 166 6.04 -2.67 -20.55
N PRO A 167 6.74 -3.80 -20.36
CA PRO A 167 6.08 -5.09 -20.27
C PRO A 167 5.33 -5.19 -18.93
N ASP A 168 4.06 -5.56 -18.99
CA ASP A 168 3.16 -5.60 -17.84
C ASP A 168 2.28 -6.87 -17.78
N ASP A 169 2.67 -7.90 -18.53
CA ASP A 169 2.13 -9.24 -18.49
C ASP A 169 2.69 -10.08 -17.32
N GLY A 170 2.24 -11.33 -17.20
CA GLY A 170 2.72 -12.25 -16.18
C GLY A 170 2.38 -11.88 -14.73
N ASN A 171 3.19 -12.38 -13.81
CA ASN A 171 3.00 -12.32 -12.37
C ASN A 171 3.42 -10.97 -11.76
N HIS A 172 4.57 -10.42 -12.16
CA HIS A 172 5.09 -9.17 -11.58
C HIS A 172 4.88 -8.00 -12.53
N ARG A 173 3.92 -7.14 -12.21
CA ARG A 173 3.49 -6.02 -13.08
C ARG A 173 3.88 -4.65 -12.54
N SER A 174 4.16 -4.56 -11.25
CA SER A 174 4.61 -3.32 -10.60
C SER A 174 5.87 -2.80 -11.26
N LYS A 175 5.95 -1.47 -11.31
CA LYS A 175 7.14 -0.72 -11.69
C LYS A 175 7.52 0.15 -10.50
N SER A 176 8.81 0.21 -10.24
CA SER A 176 9.37 1.05 -9.18
C SER A 176 10.50 1.88 -9.77
N ILE A 177 10.62 3.11 -9.32
CA ILE A 177 11.55 4.10 -9.87
C ILE A 177 12.44 4.68 -8.79
N ARG A 178 13.66 5.04 -9.17
CA ARG A 178 14.53 5.89 -8.38
C ARG A 178 15.24 6.88 -9.29
N LEU A 179 15.13 8.18 -9.03
CA LEU A 179 15.85 9.21 -9.77
C LEU A 179 17.12 9.62 -9.01
N HIS A 180 18.28 9.49 -9.68
CA HIS A 180 19.57 9.78 -9.08
C HIS A 180 20.60 10.18 -10.12
N ASN A 181 21.44 11.17 -9.81
CA ASN A 181 22.53 11.66 -10.66
C ASN A 181 22.15 11.91 -12.14
N GLY A 182 20.95 12.44 -12.41
CA GLY A 182 20.48 12.74 -13.76
C GLY A 182 19.96 11.51 -14.53
N HIS A 183 19.75 10.39 -13.85
CA HIS A 183 19.19 9.18 -14.40
C HIS A 183 17.92 8.74 -13.67
N LEU A 184 17.06 8.03 -14.38
CA LEU A 184 15.92 7.29 -13.84
C LEU A 184 16.24 5.81 -13.88
N PHE A 185 16.28 5.18 -12.71
CA PHE A 185 16.37 3.73 -12.55
C PHE A 185 14.96 3.15 -12.45
N LEU A 186 14.65 2.15 -13.27
CA LEU A 186 13.33 1.53 -13.37
C LEU A 186 13.45 0.04 -13.16
N SER A 187 12.84 -0.48 -12.09
CA SER A 187 12.75 -1.91 -11.89
C SER A 187 11.58 -2.54 -12.65
N ILE A 188 11.85 -3.69 -13.26
CA ILE A 188 10.87 -4.48 -14.01
C ILE A 188 11.00 -5.95 -13.58
N GLY A 189 10.04 -6.43 -12.80
CA GLY A 189 9.99 -7.82 -12.36
C GLY A 189 9.73 -8.84 -13.48
N SER A 190 9.99 -10.10 -13.18
CA SER A 190 9.79 -11.26 -14.06
C SER A 190 8.31 -11.54 -14.38
N THR A 191 8.06 -12.25 -15.48
CA THR A 191 6.73 -12.72 -15.88
C THR A 191 6.27 -13.95 -15.08
N CYS A 192 7.18 -14.64 -14.41
CA CYS A 192 6.96 -16.00 -13.88
C CYS A 192 7.59 -16.19 -12.49
N ASN A 193 7.46 -17.39 -11.93
CA ASN A 193 8.19 -17.76 -10.71
C ASN A 193 9.68 -18.02 -10.98
N VAL A 194 9.95 -18.88 -11.97
CA VAL A 194 11.27 -19.25 -12.47
C VAL A 194 11.12 -19.58 -13.96
N CYS A 195 11.82 -18.86 -14.82
CA CYS A 195 11.83 -19.07 -16.28
C CYS A 195 12.89 -18.20 -16.94
N GLU A 196 13.21 -18.49 -18.20
CA GLU A 196 13.97 -17.57 -19.05
C GLU A 196 13.01 -16.58 -19.74
N GLU A 197 13.31 -15.29 -19.60
CA GLU A 197 12.46 -14.23 -20.12
C GLU A 197 12.64 -14.04 -21.63
N ALA A 198 11.52 -13.88 -22.34
CA ALA A 198 11.55 -13.53 -23.76
C ALA A 198 11.85 -12.04 -23.99
N ASP A 199 11.32 -11.17 -23.12
CA ASP A 199 11.63 -9.74 -23.14
C ASP A 199 12.82 -9.47 -22.22
N LYS A 200 13.94 -8.99 -22.80
CA LYS A 200 15.19 -8.72 -22.08
C LYS A 200 15.07 -7.64 -21.00
N ARG A 201 13.98 -6.88 -20.98
CA ARG A 201 13.70 -5.87 -19.95
C ARG A 201 13.17 -6.50 -18.65
N ARG A 202 12.73 -7.76 -18.68
CA ARG A 202 12.20 -8.47 -17.51
C ARG A 202 13.30 -8.97 -16.58
N ALA A 203 13.00 -8.95 -15.28
CA ALA A 203 13.94 -9.28 -14.21
C ALA A 203 15.21 -8.40 -14.24
N THR A 204 15.02 -7.10 -14.47
CA THR A 204 16.10 -6.11 -14.57
C THR A 204 15.79 -4.84 -13.80
N ILE A 205 16.85 -4.11 -13.50
CA ILE A 205 16.77 -2.66 -13.30
C ILE A 205 17.32 -2.02 -14.58
N MET A 206 16.49 -1.19 -15.20
CA MET A 206 16.85 -0.40 -16.37
C MET A 206 17.31 1.00 -15.95
N ARG A 207 18.15 1.64 -16.75
CA ARG A 207 18.55 3.06 -16.60
C ARG A 207 18.06 3.85 -17.81
N PHE A 208 17.55 5.04 -17.56
CA PHE A 208 17.12 6.02 -18.55
C PHE A 208 17.69 7.40 -18.19
N ASP A 209 17.70 8.31 -19.15
CA ASP A 209 17.77 9.74 -18.83
C ASP A 209 16.46 10.18 -18.15
N VAL A 210 16.50 11.27 -17.38
CA VAL A 210 15.31 11.79 -16.67
C VAL A 210 14.16 12.19 -17.59
N ASP A 211 14.39 12.37 -18.89
CA ASP A 211 13.35 12.60 -19.90
C ASP A 211 12.76 11.31 -20.49
N GLY A 212 13.18 10.13 -20.00
CA GLY A 212 12.72 8.81 -20.43
C GLY A 212 13.44 8.24 -21.65
N LYS A 213 14.46 8.94 -22.20
CA LYS A 213 15.23 8.45 -23.35
C LYS A 213 16.39 7.53 -22.93
N ASN A 214 17.04 6.96 -23.94
CA ASN A 214 18.29 6.22 -23.83
C ASN A 214 18.22 5.03 -22.84
N GLY A 215 17.08 4.35 -22.83
CA GLY A 215 16.83 3.18 -21.98
C GLY A 215 17.77 2.02 -22.26
N GLU A 216 18.43 1.52 -21.21
CA GLU A 216 19.29 0.35 -21.26
C GLU A 216 19.14 -0.53 -20.01
N VAL A 217 19.56 -1.79 -20.10
CA VAL A 217 19.62 -2.68 -18.94
C VAL A 217 20.83 -2.29 -18.11
N TYR A 218 20.61 -1.82 -16.88
CA TYR A 218 21.66 -1.42 -15.95
C TYR A 218 22.14 -2.63 -15.12
N ALA A 219 21.21 -3.45 -14.65
CA ALA A 219 21.48 -4.69 -13.92
C ALA A 219 20.43 -5.75 -14.27
N ALA A 220 20.81 -7.03 -14.27
CA ALA A 220 19.94 -8.14 -14.65
C ALA A 220 19.97 -9.29 -13.64
N GLY A 221 19.03 -10.22 -13.75
CA GLY A 221 18.94 -11.37 -12.85
C GLY A 221 18.29 -11.04 -11.51
N LEU A 222 17.41 -10.05 -11.50
CA LEU A 222 16.69 -9.55 -10.33
C LEU A 222 15.23 -9.96 -10.46
N ARG A 223 14.78 -11.00 -9.76
CA ARG A 223 13.47 -11.65 -10.02
C ARG A 223 12.32 -10.64 -9.95
N ASN A 224 12.29 -9.84 -8.89
CA ASN A 224 11.26 -8.85 -8.66
C ASN A 224 11.74 -7.84 -7.61
N SER A 225 12.54 -6.89 -8.06
CA SER A 225 13.10 -5.86 -7.18
C SER A 225 12.12 -4.70 -7.00
N VAL A 226 11.54 -4.51 -5.82
CA VAL A 226 10.42 -3.57 -5.66
C VAL A 226 10.83 -2.27 -4.97
N GLY A 227 11.66 -2.34 -3.93
CA GLY A 227 12.18 -1.14 -3.27
C GLY A 227 13.50 -0.76 -3.87
N LEU A 228 13.68 0.53 -4.18
CA LEU A 228 14.93 1.10 -4.63
C LEU A 228 15.24 2.34 -3.79
N ASP A 229 16.46 2.45 -3.27
CA ASP A 229 16.89 3.69 -2.62
C ASP A 229 18.40 3.90 -2.72
N ILE A 230 18.84 5.16 -2.60
CA ILE A 230 20.26 5.54 -2.65
C ILE A 230 20.80 5.72 -1.24
N ALA A 231 21.82 4.95 -0.86
CA ALA A 231 22.43 5.11 0.46
C ALA A 231 23.21 6.43 0.54
N PRO A 232 22.97 7.27 1.57
CA PRO A 232 23.56 8.62 1.64
C PRO A 232 25.07 8.63 1.94
N TRP A 233 25.65 7.52 2.40
CA TRP A 233 27.06 7.46 2.81
C TRP A 233 28.02 6.96 1.72
N ASP A 234 27.55 6.19 0.75
CA ASP A 234 28.34 5.70 -0.38
C ASP A 234 27.79 6.17 -1.75
N ASN A 235 26.58 6.75 -1.76
CA ASN A 235 25.89 7.25 -2.94
C ASN A 235 25.52 6.18 -3.96
N GLU A 236 25.36 4.93 -3.50
CA GLU A 236 25.09 3.76 -4.32
C GLU A 236 23.61 3.37 -4.30
N LEU A 237 23.16 2.72 -5.38
CA LEU A 237 21.80 2.20 -5.50
C LEU A 237 21.68 0.85 -4.80
N TYR A 238 20.67 0.71 -3.95
CA TYR A 238 20.30 -0.57 -3.35
C TYR A 238 18.89 -0.94 -3.74
N ALA A 239 18.64 -2.24 -3.93
CA ALA A 239 17.31 -2.74 -4.21
C ALA A 239 16.98 -4.00 -3.39
N THR A 240 15.75 -4.06 -2.90
CA THR A 240 15.17 -5.28 -2.33
C THR A 240 14.74 -6.20 -3.46
N ASP A 241 14.93 -7.51 -3.34
CA ASP A 241 14.48 -8.50 -4.32
C ASP A 241 13.72 -9.66 -3.65
N ASN A 242 12.65 -10.10 -4.31
CA ASN A 242 11.79 -11.17 -3.82
C ASN A 242 12.23 -12.50 -4.45
N GLY A 243 12.81 -13.38 -3.63
CA GLY A 243 13.25 -14.73 -4.02
C GLY A 243 12.13 -15.58 -4.63
N ARG A 244 12.49 -16.64 -5.36
CA ARG A 244 11.51 -17.53 -6.01
C ARG A 244 10.67 -18.31 -4.99
N ASP A 245 9.47 -18.67 -5.42
CA ASP A 245 8.54 -19.44 -4.61
C ASP A 245 8.75 -20.95 -4.80
N LEU A 246 8.10 -21.72 -3.92
CA LEU A 246 7.89 -23.17 -4.01
C LEU A 246 9.12 -24.07 -3.79
N LEU A 247 10.14 -23.59 -3.05
CA LEU A 247 11.28 -24.42 -2.62
C LEU A 247 11.32 -24.74 -1.11
N GLY A 248 10.20 -24.50 -0.41
CA GLY A 248 10.04 -24.77 1.02
C GLY A 248 9.90 -23.50 1.85
N ASP A 249 9.67 -23.65 3.16
CA ASP A 249 9.36 -22.53 4.05
C ASP A 249 10.55 -21.61 4.30
N ASP A 250 11.78 -22.13 4.23
CA ASP A 250 12.98 -21.44 4.68
C ASP A 250 14.01 -21.23 3.54
N TYR A 251 13.58 -21.40 2.29
CA TYR A 251 14.43 -21.25 1.11
C TYR A 251 13.63 -20.86 -0.16
N PRO A 252 14.21 -20.04 -1.06
CA PRO A 252 15.44 -19.25 -0.91
C PRO A 252 15.21 -17.99 -0.08
N VAL A 253 16.30 -17.36 0.36
CA VAL A 253 16.25 -16.04 1.01
C VAL A 253 15.66 -15.00 0.04
N CYS A 254 15.02 -13.96 0.59
CA CYS A 254 14.86 -12.71 -0.16
C CYS A 254 16.11 -11.86 0.02
N GLU A 255 16.34 -10.88 -0.84
CA GLU A 255 17.66 -10.27 -0.98
C GLU A 255 17.63 -8.75 -0.84
N LEU A 256 18.69 -8.18 -0.30
CA LEU A 256 19.06 -6.78 -0.49
C LEU A 256 20.35 -6.78 -1.32
N ASN A 257 20.28 -6.14 -2.47
CA ASN A 257 21.37 -6.09 -3.44
C ASN A 257 21.93 -4.66 -3.54
N LYS A 258 23.25 -4.53 -3.51
CA LYS A 258 23.94 -3.30 -3.96
C LYS A 258 24.02 -3.36 -5.48
N ILE A 259 23.35 -2.45 -6.17
CA ILE A 259 23.11 -2.50 -7.61
C ILE A 259 24.25 -1.80 -8.36
N GLU A 260 24.96 -2.56 -9.18
CA GLU A 260 26.14 -2.14 -9.93
C GLU A 260 25.94 -2.36 -11.43
N GLU A 261 26.46 -1.43 -12.23
CA GLU A 261 26.29 -1.45 -13.68
C GLU A 261 26.87 -2.73 -14.32
N GLY A 262 26.06 -3.38 -15.17
CA GLY A 262 26.45 -4.56 -15.93
C GLY A 262 26.47 -5.85 -15.12
N GLN A 263 26.14 -5.83 -13.83
CA GLN A 263 26.16 -7.03 -12.99
C GLN A 263 24.92 -7.92 -13.18
N PHE A 264 25.12 -9.21 -12.88
CA PHE A 264 24.10 -10.25 -12.90
C PHE A 264 23.85 -10.77 -11.48
N TYR A 265 22.59 -10.74 -11.02
CA TYR A 265 22.19 -11.06 -9.64
C TYR A 265 21.58 -12.46 -9.48
N GLY A 266 21.81 -13.35 -10.45
CA GLY A 266 21.59 -14.78 -10.27
C GLY A 266 20.30 -15.34 -10.87
N TRP A 267 19.15 -14.68 -10.72
CA TRP A 267 17.88 -15.24 -11.21
C TRP A 267 17.89 -15.42 -12.75
N PRO A 268 17.35 -16.52 -13.31
CA PRO A 268 16.65 -17.62 -12.66
C PRO A 268 17.54 -18.80 -12.22
N TYR A 269 18.87 -18.68 -12.36
CA TYR A 269 19.77 -19.82 -12.27
C TYR A 269 20.43 -19.98 -10.89
N ILE A 270 20.61 -18.88 -10.17
CA ILE A 270 21.30 -18.79 -8.89
C ILE A 270 20.38 -18.09 -7.89
N ASN A 271 20.30 -18.62 -6.68
CA ASN A 271 19.51 -18.09 -5.57
C ASN A 271 20.45 -17.60 -4.46
N GLY A 272 20.14 -16.45 -3.84
CA GLY A 272 20.79 -15.99 -2.63
C GLY A 272 22.31 -15.85 -2.78
N PHE A 273 23.06 -16.43 -1.85
CA PHE A 273 24.51 -16.29 -1.76
C PHE A 273 25.29 -17.25 -2.68
N GLY A 274 24.77 -17.51 -3.87
CA GLY A 274 25.45 -18.31 -4.89
C GLY A 274 24.95 -19.75 -5.04
N ASP A 275 23.76 -20.10 -4.56
CA ASP A 275 23.25 -21.47 -4.67
C ASP A 275 22.62 -21.73 -6.05
N LEU A 276 23.05 -22.78 -6.75
CA LEU A 276 22.41 -23.17 -8.02
C LEU A 276 20.94 -23.53 -7.79
N ASP A 277 20.08 -22.97 -8.62
CA ASP A 277 18.66 -23.27 -8.62
C ASP A 277 18.42 -24.76 -8.95
N PRO A 278 17.57 -25.47 -8.20
CA PRO A 278 17.36 -26.91 -8.43
C PRO A 278 16.68 -27.23 -9.78
N ASP A 279 15.92 -26.29 -10.34
CA ASP A 279 15.18 -26.50 -11.59
C ASP A 279 15.93 -25.92 -12.81
N PHE A 280 16.64 -24.80 -12.63
CA PHE A 280 17.28 -24.05 -13.72
C PHE A 280 18.81 -23.99 -13.64
N GLY A 281 19.41 -24.31 -12.49
CA GLY A 281 20.86 -24.15 -12.26
C GLY A 281 21.73 -25.25 -12.88
N ALA A 282 21.17 -26.40 -13.27
CA ALA A 282 21.97 -27.49 -13.85
C ALA A 282 22.71 -27.03 -15.13
N GLY A 283 24.04 -27.07 -15.12
CA GLY A 283 24.88 -26.63 -16.25
C GLY A 283 25.09 -25.12 -16.33
N GLN A 284 24.77 -24.37 -15.27
CA GLN A 284 24.90 -22.91 -15.19
C GLN A 284 26.03 -22.48 -14.25
N GLU A 285 27.04 -23.32 -14.03
CA GLU A 285 28.20 -23.03 -13.19
C GLU A 285 28.94 -21.76 -13.66
N ASP A 286 29.05 -21.55 -14.97
CA ASP A 286 29.62 -20.32 -15.53
C ASP A 286 28.84 -19.06 -15.12
N ARG A 287 27.51 -19.18 -14.89
CA ARG A 287 26.67 -18.07 -14.42
C ARG A 287 26.77 -17.87 -12.91
N GLN A 288 27.00 -18.95 -12.17
CA GLN A 288 27.28 -18.92 -10.74
C GLN A 288 28.54 -18.10 -10.46
N ASP A 289 29.61 -18.34 -11.24
CA ASP A 289 30.90 -17.68 -11.09
C ASP A 289 30.87 -16.16 -11.33
N ILE A 290 29.93 -15.69 -12.16
CA ILE A 290 29.74 -14.25 -12.45
C ILE A 290 28.57 -13.62 -11.67
N SER A 291 27.84 -14.41 -10.87
CA SER A 291 26.71 -13.89 -10.11
C SER A 291 27.20 -13.01 -8.96
N THR A 292 26.53 -11.89 -8.77
CA THR A 292 26.78 -10.97 -7.66
C THR A 292 25.90 -11.35 -6.48
N SER A 293 26.52 -11.71 -5.37
CA SER A 293 25.79 -12.04 -4.14
C SER A 293 25.12 -10.81 -3.51
N PRO A 294 23.98 -11.00 -2.83
CA PRO A 294 23.35 -9.94 -2.06
C PRO A 294 24.23 -9.49 -0.90
N VAL A 295 24.04 -8.23 -0.48
CA VAL A 295 24.70 -7.69 0.71
C VAL A 295 24.01 -8.15 1.99
N PHE A 296 22.71 -8.46 1.92
CA PHE A 296 21.92 -8.96 3.05
C PHE A 296 20.83 -9.93 2.58
N GLY A 297 20.58 -10.97 3.37
CA GLY A 297 19.52 -11.95 3.13
C GLY A 297 18.39 -11.79 4.14
N PHE A 298 17.18 -11.50 3.66
CA PHE A 298 15.98 -11.57 4.46
C PHE A 298 15.50 -13.03 4.56
N PRO A 299 14.80 -13.41 5.64
CA PRO A 299 14.14 -14.72 5.69
C PRO A 299 13.24 -14.96 4.47
N ALA A 300 13.16 -16.22 4.06
CA ALA A 300 12.46 -16.64 2.86
C ALA A 300 10.99 -16.18 2.89
N HIS A 301 10.49 -15.72 1.74
CA HIS A 301 9.10 -15.30 1.53
C HIS A 301 8.62 -14.08 2.33
N ASN A 302 9.49 -13.35 3.05
CA ASN A 302 9.08 -12.16 3.80
C ASN A 302 8.60 -10.99 2.90
N ALA A 303 8.87 -11.08 1.61
CA ALA A 303 8.47 -10.14 0.58
C ALA A 303 8.90 -8.69 0.87
N PRO A 304 10.21 -8.39 0.83
CA PRO A 304 10.69 -7.03 1.02
C PRO A 304 10.22 -6.18 -0.16
N LEU A 305 9.45 -5.13 0.14
CA LEU A 305 8.98 -4.16 -0.83
C LEU A 305 9.80 -2.88 -0.67
N GLY A 306 9.25 -1.83 -0.09
CA GLY A 306 9.92 -0.54 0.08
C GLY A 306 11.15 -0.59 0.98
N ILE A 307 12.12 0.25 0.65
CA ILE A 307 13.33 0.51 1.42
C ILE A 307 13.54 2.03 1.51
N ARG A 308 13.92 2.52 2.69
CA ARG A 308 14.27 3.92 2.91
C ARG A 308 15.50 4.04 3.78
N PHE A 309 16.59 4.58 3.24
CA PHE A 309 17.74 5.01 4.03
C PHE A 309 17.36 6.25 4.84
N ILE A 310 17.64 6.21 6.15
CA ILE A 310 17.34 7.34 7.03
C ILE A 310 18.27 8.50 6.70
N ARG A 311 17.69 9.69 6.49
CA ARG A 311 18.42 10.91 6.15
C ARG A 311 18.05 12.07 7.08
N ASN A 312 16.75 12.28 7.25
CA ASN A 312 16.20 13.48 7.87
C ASN A 312 15.29 13.17 9.06
N ALA A 313 14.86 11.93 9.21
CA ALA A 313 14.01 11.50 10.32
C ALA A 313 14.72 11.75 11.65
N ARG A 314 13.95 12.22 12.63
CA ARG A 314 14.39 12.33 14.01
C ARG A 314 14.44 10.92 14.59
N VAL A 315 15.64 10.40 14.75
CA VAL A 315 15.92 9.06 15.28
C VAL A 315 17.07 9.11 16.29
N PRO A 316 17.19 8.15 17.22
CA PRO A 316 18.33 8.09 18.11
C PRO A 316 19.62 7.78 17.33
N GLU A 317 20.77 8.14 17.89
CA GLU A 317 22.11 7.98 17.26
C GLU A 317 22.38 6.56 16.77
N ALA A 318 21.80 5.55 17.43
CA ALA A 318 21.90 4.14 17.04
C ALA A 318 21.36 3.83 15.63
N TYR A 319 20.58 4.74 15.02
CA TYR A 319 20.06 4.62 13.66
C TYR A 319 20.96 5.32 12.62
N THR A 320 22.18 5.68 13.00
CA THR A 320 23.19 6.17 12.06
C THR A 320 23.56 5.06 11.08
N LYS A 321 23.52 5.37 9.78
CA LYS A 321 23.70 4.40 8.68
C LYS A 321 22.73 3.22 8.73
N THR A 322 21.44 3.55 8.73
CA THR A 322 20.36 2.55 8.81
C THR A 322 19.40 2.71 7.63
N ALA A 323 18.94 1.58 7.10
CA ALA A 323 17.81 1.50 6.20
C ALA A 323 16.61 0.89 6.91
N LEU A 324 15.42 1.41 6.65
CA LEU A 324 14.17 0.76 7.03
C LEU A 324 13.64 -0.03 5.82
N VAL A 325 13.21 -1.27 6.04
CA VAL A 325 12.71 -2.15 4.98
C VAL A 325 11.33 -2.68 5.36
N ALA A 326 10.34 -2.48 4.48
CA ALA A 326 8.99 -2.97 4.64
C ALA A 326 8.89 -4.42 4.16
N LEU A 327 8.62 -5.34 5.08
CA LEU A 327 8.38 -6.75 4.81
C LEU A 327 6.87 -6.98 4.71
N HIS A 328 6.38 -7.15 3.49
CA HIS A 328 4.94 -7.25 3.18
C HIS A 328 4.30 -8.54 3.66
N GLY A 329 5.12 -9.56 3.92
CA GLY A 329 4.73 -10.80 4.56
C GLY A 329 4.45 -11.95 3.59
N SER A 330 4.71 -13.15 4.08
CA SER A 330 4.66 -14.40 3.32
C SER A 330 3.25 -14.87 3.01
N TRP A 331 3.03 -15.31 1.78
CA TRP A 331 1.85 -16.09 1.39
C TRP A 331 2.18 -17.58 1.16
N ASN A 332 3.45 -17.90 0.88
CA ASN A 332 3.94 -19.22 0.50
C ASN A 332 4.76 -19.89 1.62
N ARG A 333 4.24 -19.85 2.85
CA ARG A 333 4.81 -20.55 4.02
C ARG A 333 3.72 -21.23 4.84
N SER A 334 4.10 -22.29 5.54
CA SER A 334 3.20 -22.97 6.49
C SER A 334 2.86 -22.14 7.73
N LYS A 335 3.77 -21.23 8.12
CA LYS A 335 3.57 -20.21 9.16
C LYS A 335 3.88 -18.83 8.60
N ALA A 336 2.99 -17.88 8.86
CA ALA A 336 3.17 -16.51 8.39
C ALA A 336 4.41 -15.86 9.03
N ASP A 337 5.16 -15.09 8.24
CA ASP A 337 6.32 -14.30 8.69
C ASP A 337 6.50 -13.07 7.80
N GLY A 338 7.29 -12.11 8.25
CA GLY A 338 7.34 -10.75 7.72
C GLY A 338 6.31 -9.88 8.42
N TYR A 339 5.42 -9.22 7.67
CA TYR A 339 4.35 -8.37 8.18
C TYR A 339 4.88 -7.35 9.21
N LYS A 340 5.95 -6.63 8.83
CA LYS A 340 6.66 -5.71 9.72
C LYS A 340 7.57 -4.77 8.92
N VAL A 341 8.07 -3.73 9.57
CA VAL A 341 9.23 -2.97 9.13
C VAL A 341 10.42 -3.36 9.99
N ILE A 342 11.57 -3.60 9.36
CA ILE A 342 12.83 -3.84 10.05
C ILE A 342 13.79 -2.67 9.83
N ALA A 343 14.68 -2.43 10.78
CA ALA A 343 15.85 -1.58 10.63
C ALA A 343 17.07 -2.46 10.29
N VAL A 344 17.77 -2.16 9.20
CA VAL A 344 19.03 -2.79 8.78
C VAL A 344 20.16 -1.79 9.01
N HIS A 345 21.09 -2.15 9.89
CA HIS A 345 22.17 -1.31 10.39
C HIS A 345 23.51 -1.71 9.78
N TRP A 346 24.20 -0.76 9.16
CA TRP A 346 25.58 -0.94 8.69
C TRP A 346 26.54 -0.79 9.86
N GLN A 347 27.20 -1.89 10.23
CA GLN A 347 28.19 -1.90 11.30
C GLN A 347 29.56 -1.37 10.83
N GLU A 348 30.41 -0.95 11.77
CA GLU A 348 31.76 -0.45 11.47
C GLU A 348 32.65 -1.52 10.81
N ASP A 349 32.41 -2.80 11.07
CA ASP A 349 33.13 -3.93 10.47
C ASP A 349 32.64 -4.31 9.06
N GLY A 350 31.64 -3.58 8.54
CA GLY A 350 31.03 -3.81 7.23
C GLY A 350 29.92 -4.85 7.22
N THR A 351 29.59 -5.47 8.36
CA THR A 351 28.46 -6.39 8.46
C THR A 351 27.12 -5.65 8.57
N LEU A 352 26.04 -6.34 8.21
CA LEU A 352 24.68 -5.84 8.32
C LEU A 352 23.93 -6.59 9.40
N ARG A 353 23.27 -5.85 10.30
CA ARG A 353 22.43 -6.41 11.35
C ARG A 353 21.02 -5.84 11.24
N SER A 354 20.01 -6.70 11.35
CA SER A 354 18.62 -6.28 11.37
C SER A 354 17.97 -6.39 12.75
N GLU A 355 16.99 -5.52 13.02
CA GLU A 355 16.06 -5.63 14.14
C GLU A 355 14.66 -5.14 13.75
N ASP A 356 13.63 -5.54 14.51
CA ASP A 356 12.26 -5.08 14.29
C ASP A 356 12.13 -3.58 14.62
N PHE A 357 11.57 -2.80 13.68
CA PHE A 357 11.32 -1.36 13.85
C PHE A 357 9.82 -1.05 14.03
N LEU A 358 8.95 -1.68 13.24
CA LEU A 358 7.51 -1.61 13.42
C LEU A 358 6.92 -3.00 13.18
N SER A 359 6.53 -3.67 14.25
CA SER A 359 6.06 -5.06 14.20
C SER A 359 4.70 -5.25 14.84
N GLY A 360 4.15 -6.46 14.74
CA GLY A 360 2.84 -6.81 15.31
C GLY A 360 1.70 -6.78 14.30
N PHE A 361 1.93 -6.53 13.01
CA PHE A 361 0.86 -6.64 12.01
C PHE A 361 0.36 -8.07 11.80
N GLU A 362 1.17 -9.07 12.14
CA GLU A 362 0.81 -10.49 12.22
C GLU A 362 0.96 -10.96 13.69
N LYS A 363 0.01 -11.78 14.13
CA LYS A 363 -0.02 -12.40 15.45
C LYS A 363 -0.96 -13.60 15.39
N ASP A 364 -0.43 -14.79 15.67
CA ASP A 364 -1.20 -16.03 15.73
C ASP A 364 -2.04 -16.27 14.45
N GLU A 365 -1.46 -16.00 13.28
CA GLU A 365 -2.05 -16.07 11.93
C GLU A 365 -3.15 -15.03 11.62
N ASP A 366 -3.44 -14.13 12.56
CA ASP A 366 -4.28 -12.97 12.30
C ASP A 366 -3.43 -11.85 11.70
N ILE A 367 -3.82 -11.30 10.56
CA ILE A 367 -3.07 -10.23 9.85
C ILE A 367 -3.94 -8.98 9.84
N ILE A 368 -3.42 -7.88 10.37
CA ILE A 368 -4.11 -6.57 10.44
C ILE A 368 -3.52 -5.52 9.51
N GLY A 369 -2.41 -5.82 8.85
CA GLY A 369 -1.77 -4.92 7.88
C GLY A 369 -0.57 -5.56 7.18
N ARG A 370 -0.17 -5.00 6.05
CA ARG A 370 0.95 -5.45 5.23
C ARG A 370 1.77 -4.24 4.74
N PRO A 371 2.88 -3.92 5.43
CA PRO A 371 3.71 -2.77 5.07
C PRO A 371 4.21 -2.84 3.62
N VAL A 372 4.09 -1.73 2.88
CA VAL A 372 4.54 -1.63 1.48
C VAL A 372 5.71 -0.69 1.33
N ASP A 373 5.56 0.58 1.69
CA ASP A 373 6.56 1.63 1.46
C ASP A 373 6.78 2.50 2.70
N ILE A 374 7.91 3.21 2.71
CA ILE A 374 8.41 4.00 3.83
C ILE A 374 8.84 5.38 3.32
N ALA A 375 8.29 6.43 3.92
CA ALA A 375 8.67 7.82 3.67
C ALA A 375 9.09 8.54 4.95
N GLU A 376 10.03 9.47 4.83
CA GLU A 376 10.38 10.41 5.90
C GLU A 376 9.52 11.68 5.74
N GLY A 377 8.79 12.05 6.79
CA GLY A 377 7.97 13.25 6.82
C GLY A 377 8.75 14.51 7.15
N PRO A 378 8.22 15.70 6.82
CA PRO A 378 8.85 16.99 7.12
C PRO A 378 8.92 17.30 8.62
N ASP A 379 8.10 16.62 9.42
CA ASP A 379 8.08 16.64 10.88
C ASP A 379 9.21 15.79 11.51
N GLY A 380 9.98 15.07 10.68
CA GLY A 380 11.02 14.15 11.10
C GLY A 380 10.48 12.78 11.52
N CYS A 381 9.22 12.46 11.24
CA CYS A 381 8.66 11.15 11.50
C CYS A 381 8.75 10.21 10.30
N ILE A 382 8.49 8.93 10.54
CA ILE A 382 8.51 7.87 9.54
C ILE A 382 7.07 7.45 9.25
N TYR A 383 6.73 7.38 7.97
CA TYR A 383 5.40 7.03 7.48
C TYR A 383 5.47 5.69 6.75
N VAL A 384 4.58 4.77 7.09
CA VAL A 384 4.55 3.41 6.53
C VAL A 384 3.20 3.16 5.87
N SER A 385 3.18 2.88 4.57
CA SER A 385 1.95 2.54 3.86
C SER A 385 1.59 1.06 4.01
N ASP A 386 0.28 0.79 3.96
CA ASP A 386 -0.28 -0.56 4.04
C ASP A 386 -1.39 -0.75 3.01
N ASP A 387 -1.15 -1.60 2.00
CA ASP A 387 -2.09 -1.88 0.93
C ASP A 387 -3.24 -2.83 1.35
N TYR A 388 -3.07 -3.54 2.46
CA TYR A 388 -4.00 -4.55 2.92
C TYR A 388 -5.16 -3.92 3.68
N ALA A 389 -4.83 -3.04 4.63
CA ALA A 389 -5.81 -2.30 5.42
C ALA A 389 -6.10 -0.90 4.85
N GLY A 390 -5.38 -0.48 3.81
CA GLY A 390 -5.53 0.83 3.17
C GLY A 390 -5.27 1.98 4.13
N SER A 391 -4.16 1.87 4.87
CA SER A 391 -3.80 2.77 5.97
C SER A 391 -2.38 3.30 5.82
N ILE A 392 -2.10 4.42 6.49
CA ILE A 392 -0.75 4.95 6.69
C ILE A 392 -0.50 5.05 8.19
N TYR A 393 0.64 4.52 8.63
CA TYR A 393 1.07 4.60 10.02
C TYR A 393 2.18 5.65 10.16
N ARG A 394 2.11 6.49 11.18
CA ARG A 394 3.12 7.49 11.55
C ARG A 394 3.88 7.00 12.77
N VAL A 395 5.21 6.97 12.68
CA VAL A 395 6.13 6.52 13.73
C VAL A 395 7.12 7.64 14.07
N CYS A 396 7.15 8.05 15.33
CA CYS A 396 7.86 9.27 15.74
C CYS A 396 8.71 9.07 16.99
N TYR A 397 9.94 9.55 16.95
CA TYR A 397 10.84 9.53 18.10
C TYR A 397 10.63 10.75 19.01
N GLY A 398 10.57 10.51 20.31
CA GLY A 398 10.45 11.55 21.33
C GLY A 398 9.02 12.10 21.52
N GLU A 399 8.05 11.53 20.81
CA GLU A 399 6.62 11.77 21.06
C GLU A 399 6.06 10.70 21.99
N SER A 400 5.13 11.09 22.87
CA SER A 400 4.54 10.12 23.81
C SER A 400 3.54 9.22 23.09
N GLN A 401 3.54 7.91 23.38
CA GLN A 401 2.55 6.99 22.79
C GLN A 401 1.11 7.46 23.06
N ASN A 402 0.83 8.05 24.22
CA ASN A 402 -0.49 8.62 24.54
C ASN A 402 -0.90 9.78 23.60
N THR A 403 0.06 10.55 23.09
CA THR A 403 -0.18 11.62 22.11
C THR A 403 -0.69 11.04 20.78
N LEU A 404 -0.27 9.83 20.41
CA LEU A 404 -0.75 9.15 19.19
C LEU A 404 -1.92 8.19 19.43
N VAL A 405 -2.10 7.68 20.65
CA VAL A 405 -3.14 6.70 21.00
C VAL A 405 -4.54 7.32 21.10
N ASP A 406 -4.65 8.65 21.24
CA ASP A 406 -5.91 9.32 21.58
C ASP A 406 -6.46 10.29 20.51
N LEU A 407 -6.21 10.02 19.22
CA LEU A 407 -6.73 10.82 18.11
C LEU A 407 -8.18 10.48 17.68
N ASN A 408 -8.85 9.59 18.44
CA ASN A 408 -10.29 9.33 18.36
C ASN A 408 -10.98 9.53 19.74
N SER A 409 -10.30 10.09 20.77
CA SER A 409 -10.93 10.33 22.08
C SER A 409 -11.64 11.68 22.21
N GLU A 410 -11.43 12.58 21.26
CA GLU A 410 -12.55 13.42 20.86
C GLU A 410 -13.51 12.51 20.08
N ALA A 411 -14.44 11.90 20.82
CA ALA A 411 -15.82 12.08 20.40
C ALA A 411 -15.91 13.55 20.01
N VAL A 412 -15.92 13.82 18.70
CA VAL A 412 -16.33 15.12 18.19
C VAL A 412 -17.72 15.27 18.78
N THR A 413 -17.79 15.89 19.95
CA THR A 413 -19.03 16.43 20.48
C THR A 413 -19.41 17.38 19.38
N ASP A 414 -20.39 16.95 18.60
CA ASP A 414 -20.88 17.69 17.46
C ASP A 414 -21.48 18.96 18.01
N LYS A 415 -20.63 19.98 18.20
CA LYS A 415 -21.04 21.29 18.69
C LYS A 415 -22.05 21.89 17.72
N SER A 416 -22.08 21.47 16.45
CA SER A 416 -23.07 21.94 15.48
C SER A 416 -24.44 21.30 15.72
N PHE A 417 -24.50 20.03 16.13
CA PHE A 417 -25.73 19.35 16.55
C PHE A 417 -26.26 19.91 17.88
N GLU A 418 -25.38 20.21 18.83
CA GLU A 418 -25.73 20.82 20.13
C GLU A 418 -26.08 22.32 20.05
N GLN A 419 -25.67 23.02 18.99
CA GLN A 419 -25.96 24.44 18.76
C GLN A 419 -27.33 24.71 18.13
N LEU A 420 -27.98 23.69 17.55
CA LEU A 420 -29.32 23.85 17.00
C LEU A 420 -30.30 24.16 18.13
N ASN A 421 -30.98 25.30 18.03
CA ASN A 421 -32.07 25.57 18.94
C ASN A 421 -33.28 24.66 18.63
N THR A 422 -34.23 24.56 19.57
CA THR A 422 -35.38 23.64 19.46
C THR A 422 -36.18 23.83 18.17
N GLU A 423 -36.26 25.06 17.65
CA GLU A 423 -37.01 25.34 16.43
C GLU A 423 -36.21 24.97 15.16
N GLU A 424 -34.90 25.25 15.14
CA GLU A 424 -34.01 24.82 14.04
C GLU A 424 -33.96 23.31 13.90
N MET A 425 -33.85 22.60 15.02
CA MET A 425 -33.89 21.13 15.06
C MET A 425 -35.22 20.61 14.49
N ARG A 426 -36.36 21.20 14.90
CA ARG A 426 -37.68 20.80 14.41
C ARG A 426 -37.82 21.00 12.90
N VAL A 427 -37.35 22.13 12.38
CA VAL A 427 -37.39 22.43 10.94
C VAL A 427 -36.49 21.48 10.16
N ALA A 428 -35.27 21.24 10.64
CA ALA A 428 -34.32 20.33 10.01
C ALA A 428 -34.84 18.88 9.97
N LEU A 429 -35.44 18.39 11.07
CA LEU A 429 -36.04 17.05 11.11
C LEU A 429 -37.19 16.89 10.12
N MET A 430 -38.12 17.85 10.07
CA MET A 430 -39.23 17.81 9.12
C MET A 430 -38.76 17.84 7.66
N MET A 431 -37.77 18.68 7.37
CA MET A 431 -37.21 18.81 6.03
C MET A 431 -36.40 17.57 5.64
N GLY A 432 -35.55 17.06 6.53
CA GLY A 432 -34.76 15.85 6.30
C GLY A 432 -35.63 14.60 6.14
N GLU A 433 -36.70 14.46 6.93
CA GLU A 433 -37.69 13.40 6.73
C GLU A 433 -38.37 13.53 5.36
N SER A 434 -38.79 14.73 4.99
CA SER A 434 -39.38 14.99 3.67
C SER A 434 -38.43 14.60 2.54
N LEU A 435 -37.15 14.97 2.64
CA LEU A 435 -36.13 14.60 1.65
C LEU A 435 -35.90 13.08 1.60
N TYR A 436 -35.87 12.41 2.75
CA TYR A 436 -35.70 10.95 2.81
C TYR A 436 -36.87 10.19 2.17
N GLN A 437 -38.07 10.76 2.18
CA GLN A 437 -39.28 10.18 1.58
C GLN A 437 -39.47 10.57 0.10
N GLU A 438 -39.19 11.83 -0.25
CA GLU A 438 -39.34 12.35 -1.60
C GLU A 438 -38.31 11.73 -2.56
N TYR A 439 -37.09 11.53 -2.07
CA TYR A 439 -36.04 10.85 -2.80
C TYR A 439 -36.05 9.36 -2.44
N PRO A 440 -35.73 8.44 -3.36
CA PRO A 440 -35.86 6.99 -3.15
C PRO A 440 -34.82 6.41 -2.17
N CYS A 441 -34.40 7.14 -1.15
CA CYS A 441 -33.43 6.76 -0.12
C CYS A 441 -33.84 5.45 0.57
N ALA A 442 -35.13 5.30 0.95
CA ALA A 442 -35.67 4.09 1.58
C ALA A 442 -35.66 2.83 0.68
N THR A 443 -35.37 2.98 -0.62
CA THR A 443 -35.21 1.87 -1.57
C THR A 443 -33.82 1.23 -1.46
N CYS A 444 -32.82 1.99 -1.02
CA CYS A 444 -31.45 1.52 -0.88
C CYS A 444 -31.03 1.40 0.58
N HIS A 445 -31.74 2.07 1.49
CA HIS A 445 -31.36 2.21 2.89
C HIS A 445 -32.48 1.79 3.84
N LEU A 446 -32.07 1.18 4.94
CA LEU A 446 -32.93 0.88 6.08
C LEU A 446 -32.62 1.87 7.20
N LEU A 447 -33.62 2.62 7.64
CA LEU A 447 -33.52 3.52 8.78
C LEU A 447 -34.37 2.95 9.91
N GLN A 448 -33.76 2.60 11.04
CA GLN A 448 -34.44 1.92 12.16
C GLN A 448 -35.22 0.66 11.73
N GLY A 449 -34.65 -0.11 10.80
CA GLY A 449 -35.28 -1.31 10.26
C GLY A 449 -36.47 -1.08 9.33
N LYS A 450 -36.76 0.17 8.94
CA LYS A 450 -37.81 0.51 7.95
C LYS A 450 -37.19 0.80 6.58
N GLY A 451 -37.70 0.14 5.54
CA GLY A 451 -37.29 0.29 4.13
C GLY A 451 -37.50 -1.00 3.34
N THR A 452 -36.96 -1.10 2.13
CA THR A 452 -37.11 -2.28 1.27
C THR A 452 -36.18 -3.44 1.67
N GLN A 453 -36.65 -4.69 1.51
CA GLN A 453 -35.82 -5.87 1.79
C GLN A 453 -34.52 -5.86 0.95
N GLY A 454 -33.37 -5.95 1.62
CA GLY A 454 -32.05 -5.90 1.00
C GLY A 454 -31.35 -4.52 1.01
N GLY A 455 -31.98 -3.49 1.59
CA GLY A 455 -31.35 -2.18 1.80
C GLY A 455 -30.20 -2.22 2.81
N LYS A 456 -29.22 -1.32 2.67
CA LYS A 456 -28.11 -1.16 3.63
C LYS A 456 -28.62 -0.48 4.89
N SER A 457 -28.33 -1.08 6.05
CA SER A 457 -28.64 -0.45 7.34
C SER A 457 -27.88 0.88 7.51
N LEU A 458 -28.62 1.89 7.98
CA LEU A 458 -28.11 3.18 8.42
C LEU A 458 -28.01 3.26 9.95
N ASP A 459 -27.91 2.13 10.64
CA ASP A 459 -27.69 2.13 12.07
C ASP A 459 -26.24 2.60 12.37
N ASN A 460 -26.04 3.25 13.52
CA ASN A 460 -24.73 3.67 14.02
C ASN A 460 -23.96 4.59 13.02
N LEU A 461 -24.67 5.55 12.43
CA LEU A 461 -24.12 6.65 11.66
C LEU A 461 -23.34 7.65 12.52
N THR A 462 -23.74 7.94 13.75
CA THR A 462 -23.07 8.87 14.67
C THR A 462 -21.67 8.40 15.04
N ALA A 463 -21.41 7.08 15.00
CA ALA A 463 -20.07 6.52 15.16
C ALA A 463 -19.15 6.72 13.93
N ARG A 464 -19.71 7.15 12.79
CA ARG A 464 -19.02 7.23 11.49
C ARG A 464 -19.01 8.64 10.88
N TYR A 465 -19.98 9.47 11.24
CA TYR A 465 -20.19 10.78 10.65
C TYR A 465 -20.63 11.82 11.69
N THR A 466 -20.08 13.04 11.57
CA THR A 466 -20.61 14.29 12.13
C THR A 466 -21.67 14.91 11.21
N LEU A 467 -22.45 15.89 11.70
CA LEU A 467 -23.40 16.63 10.86
C LEU A 467 -22.75 17.20 9.59
N ASP A 468 -21.60 17.86 9.73
CA ASP A 468 -20.88 18.45 8.59
C ASP A 468 -20.35 17.37 7.64
N SER A 469 -19.72 16.31 8.15
CA SER A 469 -19.17 15.24 7.31
C SER A 469 -20.25 14.46 6.55
N LEU A 470 -21.42 14.23 7.16
CA LEU A 470 -22.55 13.56 6.49
C LEU A 470 -23.20 14.50 5.46
N SER A 471 -23.32 15.79 5.78
CA SER A 471 -23.79 16.80 4.84
C SER A 471 -22.89 16.88 3.61
N ASP A 472 -21.57 16.86 3.80
CA ASP A 472 -20.58 16.89 2.71
C ASP A 472 -20.54 15.59 1.92
N TYR A 473 -20.77 14.44 2.57
CA TYR A 473 -20.88 13.15 1.88
C TYR A 473 -21.94 13.16 0.78
N PHE A 474 -23.04 13.91 0.94
CA PHE A 474 -24.08 14.01 -0.09
C PHE A 474 -23.65 14.77 -1.36
N LEU A 475 -22.56 15.54 -1.32
CA LEU A 475 -22.00 16.17 -2.54
C LEU A 475 -21.39 15.14 -3.48
N HIS A 476 -20.73 14.11 -2.93
CA HIS A 476 -19.98 13.12 -3.68
C HIS A 476 -20.14 11.72 -3.06
N PRO A 477 -21.35 11.13 -3.08
CA PRO A 477 -21.59 9.82 -2.47
C PRO A 477 -20.91 8.70 -3.27
N ASN A 478 -20.52 7.63 -2.57
CA ASN A 478 -19.91 6.47 -3.21
C ASN A 478 -20.91 5.72 -4.10
N ALA A 479 -20.47 5.26 -5.28
CA ALA A 479 -21.26 4.38 -6.13
C ALA A 479 -21.69 3.10 -5.37
N PRO A 480 -22.94 2.60 -5.53
CA PRO A 480 -23.92 2.94 -6.56
C PRO A 480 -24.93 4.05 -6.15
N MET A 481 -24.67 4.82 -5.08
CA MET A 481 -25.61 5.84 -4.62
C MET A 481 -25.69 6.99 -5.63
N PRO A 482 -26.90 7.39 -6.08
CA PRO A 482 -27.05 8.53 -6.98
C PRO A 482 -26.76 9.86 -6.26
N THR A 483 -26.23 10.81 -7.01
CA THR A 483 -26.08 12.21 -6.59
C THR A 483 -27.42 12.93 -6.68
N TYR A 484 -27.83 13.62 -5.63
CA TYR A 484 -29.01 14.47 -5.63
C TYR A 484 -28.61 15.95 -5.61
N PRO A 485 -29.35 16.84 -6.31
CA PRO A 485 -29.02 18.26 -6.42
C PRO A 485 -29.46 19.03 -5.16
N PHE A 486 -29.07 18.56 -3.98
CA PHE A 486 -29.40 19.21 -2.72
C PHE A 486 -28.59 20.50 -2.54
N ASP A 487 -29.26 21.59 -2.17
CA ASP A 487 -28.58 22.76 -1.63
C ASP A 487 -28.01 22.47 -0.22
N GLU A 488 -27.24 23.41 0.33
CA GLU A 488 -26.59 23.22 1.63
C GLU A 488 -27.59 22.99 2.77
N ALA A 489 -28.72 23.71 2.76
CA ALA A 489 -29.76 23.56 3.77
C ALA A 489 -30.42 22.17 3.69
N GLN A 490 -30.66 21.67 2.49
CA GLN A 490 -31.19 20.33 2.23
C GLN A 490 -30.23 19.23 2.69
N ARG A 491 -28.93 19.36 2.41
CA ARG A 491 -27.93 18.39 2.85
C ARG A 491 -27.81 18.33 4.37
N ARG A 492 -27.71 19.50 5.02
CA ARG A 492 -27.69 19.59 6.49
C ARG A 492 -28.97 19.03 7.10
N ALA A 493 -30.14 19.36 6.56
CA ALA A 493 -31.42 18.85 7.08
C ALA A 493 -31.53 17.31 6.98
N LEU A 494 -31.12 16.73 5.84
CA LEU A 494 -31.09 15.28 5.67
C LEU A 494 -30.11 14.61 6.65
N ALA A 495 -28.93 15.21 6.84
CA ALA A 495 -27.94 14.71 7.80
C ALA A 495 -28.48 14.75 9.24
N VAL A 496 -29.11 15.85 9.67
CA VAL A 496 -29.77 15.95 10.99
C VAL A 496 -30.80 14.84 11.17
N TYR A 497 -31.68 14.62 10.19
CA TYR A 497 -32.70 13.57 10.26
C TYR A 497 -32.07 12.18 10.43
N LEU A 498 -31.05 11.85 9.66
CA LEU A 498 -30.41 10.53 9.71
C LEU A 498 -29.63 10.30 11.01
N LEU A 499 -28.96 11.32 11.55
CA LEU A 499 -28.20 11.23 12.79
C LEU A 499 -29.11 11.21 14.04
N THR A 500 -30.31 11.80 13.95
CA THR A 500 -31.29 11.78 15.05
C THR A 500 -32.15 10.51 15.04
N ALA A 501 -32.33 9.90 13.88
CA ALA A 501 -33.11 8.68 13.70
C ALA A 501 -32.34 7.40 14.09
N GLU A 502 -31.34 7.49 14.96
CA GLU A 502 -30.68 6.34 15.57
C GLU A 502 -31.49 5.67 16.69
#